data_AF-A0A5E4T4P6-F1
#
_entry.id   AF-A0A5E4T4P6-F1
#
_cell.length_a   1.000
_cell.length_b   1.000
_cell.length_c   1.000
_cell.angle_alpha   90.00
_cell.angle_beta   90.00
_cell.angle_gamma   90.00
#
_symmetry.space_group_name_H-M   'P 1'
#
loop_
_entity.id
_entity.type
_entity.pdbx_description
1 polymer ?
#
loop_
_entity_poly.entity_id
_entity_poly.type
_entity_poly.pdbx_seq_one_letter_code
_entity_poly.pdbx_strand_id
1 'polypeptide(L)'
;MNVSKFASGTAALFALAGTLAVAPAHALEIKLPQETSQLKASTLAGHQAANAWCVMCHSVDYVNSQPPMPAAFWHAEVTKMVKVYGAPIPEDQVKLISEYLGTAYGNDSK
;
A
#
# COMPACT_ATOMS: atom_id res chain seq x y z
N MET A 1 -43.29 80.03 -0.32
CA MET A 1 -43.96 78.78 -0.74
C MET A 1 -42.97 77.64 -0.53
N ASN A 2 -43.04 77.00 0.64
CA ASN A 2 -43.68 75.70 0.91
C ASN A 2 -42.82 74.53 0.37
N VAL A 3 -42.08 73.85 1.27
CA VAL A 3 -42.38 72.48 1.79
C VAL A 3 -41.81 71.43 0.82
N SER A 4 -41.02 70.43 1.18
CA SER A 4 -40.88 69.70 2.44
C SER A 4 -39.50 69.03 2.51
N LYS A 5 -39.06 68.77 3.75
CA LYS A 5 -37.97 67.87 4.08
C LYS A 5 -38.29 66.46 3.57
N PHE A 6 -37.43 65.87 2.73
CA PHE A 6 -37.46 64.42 2.53
C PHE A 6 -36.65 63.76 3.64
N ALA A 7 -37.38 63.01 4.44
CA ALA A 7 -36.92 62.31 5.61
C ALA A 7 -35.99 61.14 5.22
N SER A 8 -35.03 60.94 6.11
CA SER A 8 -34.43 59.67 6.51
C SER A 8 -35.22 58.41 6.12
N GLY A 9 -34.49 57.43 5.56
CA GLY A 9 -34.98 56.07 5.26
C GLY A 9 -34.61 55.72 3.82
N THR A 10 -33.72 54.79 3.52
CA THR A 10 -33.32 53.57 4.21
C THR A 10 -31.88 53.28 3.82
N ALA A 11 -30.97 53.38 4.78
CA ALA A 11 -29.68 52.74 4.67
C ALA A 11 -29.86 51.21 4.64
N ALA A 12 -28.98 50.54 3.91
CA ALA A 12 -28.65 49.13 4.04
C ALA A 12 -29.71 48.11 3.59
N LEU A 13 -29.61 47.69 2.33
CA LEU A 13 -29.90 46.32 1.91
C LEU A 13 -28.76 45.81 1.02
N PHE A 14 -27.52 45.99 1.49
CA PHE A 14 -26.40 45.12 1.09
C PHE A 14 -26.23 44.06 2.18
N ALA A 15 -25.88 42.86 1.74
CA ALA A 15 -25.51 41.69 2.55
C ALA A 15 -26.67 40.82 3.06
N LEU A 16 -27.26 40.04 2.16
CA LEU A 16 -27.61 38.65 2.50
C LEU A 16 -26.77 37.69 1.63
N ALA A 17 -25.44 37.86 1.65
CA ALA A 17 -24.53 36.80 1.26
C ALA A 17 -24.59 35.76 2.38
N GLY A 18 -25.52 34.81 2.26
CA GLY A 18 -25.63 33.69 3.18
C GLY A 18 -24.28 32.96 3.22
N THR A 19 -23.59 33.04 4.35
CA THR A 19 -22.45 32.19 4.66
C THR A 19 -22.98 30.76 4.73
N LEU A 20 -22.86 30.00 3.64
CA LEU A 20 -22.93 28.54 3.69
C LEU A 20 -21.80 28.10 4.64
N ALA A 21 -22.16 27.76 5.88
CA ALA A 21 -21.24 27.12 6.81
C ALA A 21 -20.94 25.72 6.25
N VAL A 22 -19.84 25.61 5.50
CA VAL A 22 -19.30 24.32 5.09
C VAL A 22 -18.72 23.69 6.35
N ALA A 23 -19.34 22.61 6.83
CA ALA A 23 -18.77 21.83 7.93
C ALA A 23 -17.39 21.30 7.50
N PRO A 24 -16.36 21.33 8.38
CA PRO A 24 -15.05 20.78 8.04
C PRO A 24 -15.18 19.28 7.78
N ALA A 25 -14.65 18.82 6.65
CA ALA A 25 -14.49 17.40 6.40
C ALA A 25 -13.32 16.87 7.25
N HIS A 26 -13.63 16.06 8.26
CA HIS A 26 -12.63 15.36 9.04
C HIS A 26 -12.32 14.01 8.39
N ALA A 27 -11.03 13.70 8.21
CA ALA A 27 -10.61 12.37 7.78
C ALA A 27 -10.85 11.38 8.93
N LEU A 28 -11.56 10.28 8.64
CA LEU A 28 -11.64 9.15 9.57
C LEU A 28 -10.30 8.41 9.56
N GLU A 29 -9.80 8.07 10.74
CA GLU A 29 -8.57 7.30 10.89
C GLU A 29 -8.87 5.80 10.99
N ILE A 30 -8.10 5.00 10.26
CA ILE A 30 -8.05 3.55 10.44
C ILE A 30 -6.64 3.19 10.89
N LYS A 31 -6.52 2.68 12.12
CA LYS A 31 -5.25 2.20 12.65
C LYS A 31 -5.10 0.71 12.34
N LEU A 32 -4.17 0.37 11.46
CA LEU A 32 -3.81 -1.01 11.18
C LEU A 32 -2.96 -1.60 12.32
N PRO A 33 -3.06 -2.91 12.60
CA PRO A 33 -2.14 -3.58 13.51
C PRO A 33 -0.71 -3.56 12.95
N GLN A 34 0.27 -3.78 13.83
CA GLN A 34 1.67 -3.92 13.40
C GLN A 34 1.84 -5.16 12.50
N GLU A 35 2.60 -5.02 11.43
CA GLU A 35 3.04 -6.14 10.59
C GLU A 35 4.04 -7.00 11.36
N THR A 36 3.87 -8.33 11.35
CA THR A 36 4.69 -9.27 12.15
C THR A 36 5.15 -10.50 11.38
N SER A 37 4.81 -10.63 10.10
CA SER A 37 5.08 -11.84 9.32
C SER A 37 6.56 -11.94 9.01
N GLN A 38 7.08 -13.16 9.08
CA GLN A 38 8.49 -13.44 8.81
C GLN A 38 8.60 -14.59 7.84
N LEU A 39 9.61 -14.53 6.97
CA LEU A 39 9.98 -15.65 6.12
C LEU A 39 10.57 -16.78 6.96
N LYS A 40 10.42 -18.04 6.51
CA LYS A 40 10.99 -19.22 7.17
C LYS A 40 12.50 -19.09 7.23
N ALA A 41 13.07 -19.13 8.43
CA ALA A 41 14.50 -19.01 8.63
C ALA A 41 15.27 -20.05 7.79
N SER A 42 16.35 -19.62 7.14
CA SER A 42 17.24 -20.47 6.36
C SER A 42 18.64 -19.88 6.28
N THR A 43 19.63 -20.76 6.10
CA THR A 43 21.04 -20.41 5.88
C THR A 43 21.34 -20.15 4.40
N LEU A 44 20.40 -20.42 3.49
CA LEU A 44 20.55 -20.14 2.06
C LEU A 44 20.66 -18.63 1.81
N ALA A 45 21.55 -18.22 0.90
CA ALA A 45 21.71 -16.82 0.52
C ALA A 45 20.38 -16.18 0.04
N GLY A 46 19.52 -16.98 -0.58
CA GLY A 46 18.18 -16.56 -1.01
C GLY A 46 17.26 -16.07 0.11
N HIS A 47 17.46 -16.51 1.36
CA HIS A 47 16.67 -16.01 2.49
C HIS A 47 16.97 -14.52 2.77
N GLN A 48 18.25 -14.13 2.76
CA GLN A 48 18.62 -12.72 2.92
C GLN A 48 18.15 -11.89 1.73
N ALA A 49 18.30 -12.41 0.51
CA ALA A 49 17.81 -11.76 -0.70
C ALA A 49 16.28 -11.54 -0.65
N ALA A 50 15.51 -12.54 -0.21
CA ALA A 50 14.05 -12.43 -0.12
C ALA A 50 13.62 -11.37 0.91
N ASN A 51 14.29 -11.31 2.07
CA ASN A 51 14.02 -10.28 3.08
C ASN A 51 14.34 -8.86 2.58
N ALA A 52 15.30 -8.70 1.68
CA ALA A 52 15.64 -7.40 1.09
C ALA A 52 14.67 -6.97 -0.01
N TRP A 53 14.24 -7.91 -0.86
CA TRP A 53 13.57 -7.59 -2.13
C TRP A 53 12.05 -7.84 -2.13
N CYS A 54 11.55 -8.79 -1.34
CA CYS A 54 10.15 -9.24 -1.43
C CYS A 54 9.19 -8.47 -0.50
N VAL A 55 9.70 -7.60 0.38
CA VAL A 55 8.90 -6.87 1.39
C VAL A 55 8.52 -5.46 0.96
N MET A 56 8.92 -5.03 -0.24
CA MET A 56 8.71 -3.65 -0.69
C MET A 56 7.26 -3.36 -1.09
N CYS A 57 6.52 -4.37 -1.54
CA CYS A 57 5.20 -4.18 -2.14
C CYS A 57 4.06 -4.80 -1.31
N HIS A 58 4.33 -5.84 -0.54
CA HIS A 58 3.34 -6.56 0.27
C HIS A 58 4.01 -7.26 1.45
N SER A 59 3.21 -7.72 2.42
CA SER A 59 3.71 -8.56 3.51
C SER A 59 4.12 -9.94 3.00
N VAL A 60 4.96 -10.63 3.76
CA VAL A 60 5.42 -11.99 3.42
C VAL A 60 4.36 -13.06 3.72
N ASP A 61 3.19 -12.67 4.23
CA ASP A 61 2.03 -13.55 4.36
C ASP A 61 1.62 -14.18 3.03
N TYR A 62 1.78 -13.46 1.92
CA TYR A 62 1.51 -13.99 0.58
C TYR A 62 2.38 -15.19 0.24
N VAL A 63 3.63 -15.22 0.70
CA VAL A 63 4.53 -16.37 0.54
C VAL A 63 4.17 -17.45 1.55
N ASN A 64 3.96 -17.07 2.82
CA ASN A 64 3.70 -17.99 3.92
C ASN A 64 2.37 -18.76 3.78
N SER A 65 1.40 -18.19 3.06
CA SER A 65 0.07 -18.79 2.84
C SER A 65 -0.02 -19.64 1.57
N GLN A 66 1.02 -19.67 0.71
CA GLN A 66 1.00 -20.58 -0.42
C GLN A 66 1.04 -22.04 0.05
N PRO A 67 0.33 -22.96 -0.63
CA PRO A 67 0.52 -24.38 -0.39
C PRO A 67 1.98 -24.79 -0.67
N PRO A 68 2.46 -25.93 -0.16
CA PRO A 68 3.74 -26.48 -0.59
C PRO A 68 3.72 -26.78 -2.09
N MET A 69 4.54 -26.07 -2.86
CA MET A 69 4.55 -26.12 -4.32
C MET A 69 5.92 -26.52 -4.89
N PRO A 70 6.00 -27.13 -6.09
CA PRO A 70 7.29 -27.49 -6.69
C PRO A 70 8.21 -26.29 -6.92
N ALA A 71 9.52 -26.50 -6.98
CA ALA A 71 10.49 -25.41 -7.23
C ALA A 71 10.18 -24.55 -8.48
N ALA A 72 9.65 -25.16 -9.55
CA ALA A 72 9.27 -24.44 -10.78
C ALA A 72 8.15 -23.40 -10.55
N PHE A 73 7.22 -23.67 -9.63
CA PHE A 73 6.18 -22.71 -9.25
C PHE A 73 6.80 -21.47 -8.59
N TRP A 74 7.73 -21.68 -7.65
CA TRP A 74 8.39 -20.58 -6.96
C TRP A 74 9.22 -19.71 -7.91
N HIS A 75 9.92 -20.33 -8.86
CA HIS A 75 10.61 -19.58 -9.90
C HIS A 75 9.67 -18.73 -10.76
N ALA A 76 8.50 -19.28 -11.12
CA ALA A 76 7.49 -18.54 -11.89
C ALA A 76 6.92 -17.35 -11.08
N GLU A 77 6.65 -17.52 -9.78
CA GLU A 77 6.16 -16.42 -8.95
C GLU A 77 7.20 -15.30 -8.79
N VAL A 78 8.48 -15.62 -8.52
CA VAL A 78 9.53 -14.59 -8.45
C VAL A 78 9.69 -13.87 -9.80
N THR A 79 9.66 -14.62 -10.91
CA THR A 79 9.72 -14.06 -12.26
C THR A 79 8.53 -13.14 -12.54
N LYS A 80 7.33 -13.52 -12.10
CA LYS A 80 6.11 -12.69 -12.21
C LYS A 80 6.25 -11.39 -11.43
N MET A 81 6.82 -11.40 -10.23
CA MET A 81 7.06 -10.16 -9.47
C MET A 81 7.92 -9.18 -10.26
N VAL A 82 8.95 -9.68 -10.94
CA VAL A 82 9.85 -8.83 -11.75
C VAL A 82 9.17 -8.39 -13.05
N LYS A 83 8.62 -9.31 -13.83
CA LYS A 83 8.18 -9.05 -15.21
C LYS A 83 6.78 -8.45 -15.32
N VAL A 84 5.88 -8.80 -14.42
CA VAL A 84 4.48 -8.35 -14.44
C VAL A 84 4.26 -7.18 -13.48
N TYR A 85 4.81 -7.27 -12.26
CA TYR A 85 4.61 -6.23 -11.24
C TYR A 85 5.76 -5.22 -11.17
N GLY A 86 6.84 -5.41 -11.94
CA GLY A 86 7.92 -4.43 -12.05
C GLY A 86 8.84 -4.35 -10.83
N ALA A 87 8.90 -5.40 -10.00
CA ALA A 87 9.82 -5.43 -8.87
C ALA A 87 11.27 -5.31 -9.38
N PRO A 88 12.07 -4.36 -8.87
CA PRO A 88 13.43 -4.09 -9.36
C PRO A 88 14.46 -5.08 -8.81
N ILE A 89 14.15 -6.38 -8.87
CA ILE A 89 15.02 -7.45 -8.36
C ILE A 89 16.08 -7.78 -9.43
N PRO A 90 17.38 -7.71 -9.11
CA PRO A 90 18.44 -8.11 -10.02
C PRO A 90 18.36 -9.60 -10.40
N GLU A 91 18.77 -9.94 -11.61
CA GLU A 91 18.64 -11.30 -12.16
C GLU A 91 19.38 -12.37 -11.34
N ASP A 92 20.55 -12.04 -10.80
CA ASP A 92 21.32 -12.91 -9.91
C ASP A 92 20.56 -13.19 -8.59
N GLN A 93 19.78 -12.22 -8.09
CA GLN A 93 18.96 -12.37 -6.90
C GLN A 93 17.70 -13.19 -7.17
N VAL A 94 17.10 -13.08 -8.36
CA VAL A 94 15.93 -13.88 -8.76
C VAL A 94 16.20 -15.38 -8.59
N LYS A 95 17.37 -15.85 -9.04
CA LYS A 95 17.75 -17.26 -8.90
C LYS A 95 17.86 -17.67 -7.43
N LEU A 96 18.57 -16.87 -6.62
CA LEU A 96 18.78 -17.16 -5.19
C LEU A 96 17.45 -17.22 -4.42
N ILE A 97 16.57 -16.25 -4.65
CA ILE A 97 15.25 -16.20 -4.02
C ILE A 97 14.41 -17.41 -4.43
N SER A 98 14.38 -17.73 -5.73
CA SER A 98 13.62 -18.89 -6.25
C SER A 98 14.08 -20.20 -5.59
N GLU A 99 15.40 -20.37 -5.45
CA GLU A 99 16.01 -21.54 -4.81
C GLU A 99 15.62 -21.65 -3.33
N TYR A 100 15.76 -20.55 -2.58
CA TYR A 100 15.35 -20.51 -1.18
C TYR A 100 13.86 -20.83 -1.00
N LEU A 101 12.99 -20.21 -1.79
CA LEU A 101 11.54 -20.44 -1.70
C LEU A 101 11.20 -21.88 -2.07
N GLY A 102 11.78 -22.42 -3.13
CA GLY A 102 11.63 -23.83 -3.51
C GLY A 102 12.05 -24.80 -2.40
N THR A 103 13.17 -24.55 -1.72
CA THR A 103 13.64 -25.43 -0.63
C THR A 103 12.83 -25.27 0.66
N ALA A 104 12.56 -24.03 1.10
CA ALA A 104 11.96 -23.76 2.40
C ALA A 104 10.42 -23.87 2.40
N TYR A 105 9.79 -23.68 1.23
CA TYR A 105 8.34 -23.69 1.07
C TYR A 105 7.85 -24.71 0.05
N GLY A 106 8.74 -25.40 -0.66
CA GLY A 106 8.32 -26.38 -1.64
C GLY A 106 7.95 -27.74 -1.07
N ASN A 107 7.53 -28.62 -1.97
CA ASN A 107 7.16 -30.00 -1.67
C ASN A 107 8.30 -31.00 -1.89
N ASP A 108 9.46 -30.54 -2.35
CA ASP A 108 10.65 -31.36 -2.65
C ASP A 108 11.44 -31.78 -1.38
N SER A 109 11.06 -31.25 -0.21
CA SER A 109 11.68 -31.52 1.10
C SER A 109 11.01 -32.68 1.86
N LYS A 110 10.24 -33.53 1.17
CA LYS A 110 9.63 -34.76 1.70
C LYS A 110 10.24 -36.01 1.07
#